data_AF-A0A4Y9SXF4-F1
#
_entry.id   AF-A0A4Y9SXF4-F1
#
_cell.length_a   1.000
_cell.length_b   1.000
_cell.length_c   1.000
_cell.angle_alpha   90.00
_cell.angle_beta   90.00
_cell.angle_gamma   90.00
#
_symmetry.space_group_name_H-M   'P 1'
#
loop_
_entity.id
_entity.type
_entity.pdbx_description
1 polymer ?
#
loop_
_entity_poly.entity_id
_entity_poly.type
_entity_poly.pdbx_seq_one_letter_code
_entity_poly.pdbx_strand_id
1 'polypeptide(L)'
;MIYEVQLSPIVRGAVALVLASGCAATLAAPASDDGQGAAMVRILHRDLSRSFELDKKLRLDPELRAAAEKMSADHLARIQKLLPAWLEEERKLQTAKGEKLSPNELYYAVWARLLNELALWQIEPGDTDYEQATLAVLKTSPRVCELEGDGRFSDFSSRMMRLQAMPAAQRTAALATERQLLAHWGQARTTVAPWPDPLPQDAAMLLIKRAPADGQQARLPLPPMLASTLLGQQKDYASLAPVTRCAFQQWWLQESLRQGAKPADALNAFRYGTLITASARFVAAPIAQEREPKPGAATNTPPYPPLARRFLVTGKTYMRIRFNAEGKPEQASVEAREIKVEGIRGVRPVAFESIFDKLSVDYALEERRYDIPNGAQGVRIQLVWNLDESAKTAAAAPKGSDQ
;
A
#
# COMPACT_ATOMS: atom_id res chain seq x y z
N MET A 1 -16.48 -30.77 -18.39
CA MET A 1 -17.52 -31.57 -17.70
C MET A 1 -17.00 -32.99 -17.61
N ILE A 2 -16.77 -33.46 -16.39
CA ILE A 2 -16.50 -34.81 -15.86
C ILE A 2 -15.58 -34.60 -14.64
N TYR A 3 -16.08 -35.06 -13.51
CA TYR A 3 -15.56 -34.89 -12.16
C TYR A 3 -14.39 -35.83 -11.88
N GLU A 4 -13.52 -35.45 -10.93
CA GLU A 4 -12.96 -36.45 -10.02
C GLU A 4 -12.88 -35.89 -8.60
N VAL A 5 -13.68 -36.51 -7.75
CA VAL A 5 -13.76 -36.33 -6.29
C VAL A 5 -12.90 -37.44 -5.69
N GLN A 6 -11.94 -37.10 -4.83
CA GLN A 6 -11.34 -38.10 -3.93
C GLN A 6 -11.66 -37.79 -2.48
N LEU A 7 -12.30 -38.77 -1.86
CA LEU A 7 -12.73 -38.86 -0.48
C LEU A 7 -11.58 -39.21 0.45
N SER A 8 -11.64 -38.65 1.66
CA SER A 8 -10.87 -39.07 2.83
C SER A 8 -11.12 -40.54 3.20
N PRO A 9 -10.12 -41.19 3.83
CA PRO A 9 -10.39 -42.23 4.81
C PRO A 9 -10.12 -41.72 6.24
N ILE A 10 -11.15 -41.91 7.07
CA ILE A 10 -11.06 -41.96 8.52
C ILE A 10 -10.23 -43.20 8.88
N VAL A 11 -9.14 -43.03 9.63
CA VAL A 11 -8.51 -44.13 10.38
C VAL A 11 -8.39 -43.71 11.84
N ARG A 12 -9.11 -44.45 12.68
CA ARG A 12 -9.02 -44.46 14.14
C ARG A 12 -7.81 -45.30 14.55
N GLY A 13 -7.15 -44.89 15.64
CA GLY A 13 -6.47 -45.79 16.56
C GLY A 13 -4.94 -45.68 16.56
N ALA A 14 -4.40 -45.08 17.61
CA ALA A 14 -3.52 -45.75 18.59
C ALA A 14 -2.81 -44.67 19.42
N VAL A 15 -3.22 -44.56 20.68
CA VAL A 15 -2.44 -43.90 21.73
C VAL A 15 -1.23 -44.80 22.01
N ALA A 16 -0.02 -44.31 21.71
CA ALA A 16 1.22 -44.91 22.18
C ALA A 16 1.93 -43.89 23.08
N LEU A 17 1.82 -44.14 24.39
CA LEU A 17 2.53 -43.46 25.45
C LEU A 17 3.97 -44.01 25.47
N VAL A 18 4.96 -43.23 25.07
CA VAL A 18 6.39 -43.56 25.25
C VAL A 18 6.98 -42.59 26.25
N LEU A 19 7.12 -43.08 27.48
CA LEU A 19 8.03 -42.56 28.49
C LEU A 19 9.42 -43.11 28.17
N ALA A 20 10.38 -42.26 27.80
CA ALA A 20 11.78 -42.61 27.82
C ALA A 20 12.63 -41.39 28.19
N SER A 21 13.36 -41.57 29.28
CA SER A 21 14.23 -40.64 29.97
C SER A 21 15.41 -40.14 29.14
N GLY A 22 15.77 -38.88 29.39
CA GLY A 22 17.14 -38.48 29.73
C GLY A 22 18.24 -38.73 28.70
N CYS A 23 18.36 -37.80 27.75
CA CYS A 23 19.67 -37.34 27.29
C CYS A 23 19.67 -35.81 27.41
N ALA A 24 20.38 -35.29 28.41
CA ALA A 24 20.74 -33.89 28.50
C ALA A 24 21.70 -33.58 27.34
N ALA A 25 21.14 -33.32 26.16
CA ALA A 25 21.85 -32.56 25.15
C ALA A 25 21.92 -31.13 25.69
N THR A 26 23.10 -30.73 26.17
CA THR A 26 23.47 -29.33 26.25
C THR A 26 23.33 -28.75 24.85
N LEU A 27 22.13 -28.24 24.55
CA LEU A 27 21.91 -27.32 23.45
C LEU A 27 22.85 -26.15 23.73
N ALA A 28 23.95 -26.09 22.98
CA ALA A 28 24.73 -24.88 22.88
C ALA A 28 23.75 -23.77 22.54
N ALA A 29 23.57 -22.84 23.47
CA ALA A 29 22.80 -21.63 23.20
C ALA A 29 23.41 -21.02 21.93
N PRO A 30 22.62 -20.75 20.88
CA PRO A 30 23.16 -20.07 19.71
C PRO A 30 23.78 -18.76 20.20
N ALA A 31 25.01 -18.48 19.74
CA ALA A 31 25.73 -17.27 20.09
C ALA A 31 24.80 -16.07 19.95
N SER A 32 24.62 -15.33 21.04
CA SER A 32 23.62 -14.28 21.15
C SER A 32 23.86 -13.17 20.12
N ASP A 33 23.04 -13.17 19.08
CA ASP A 33 22.85 -12.14 18.05
C ASP A 33 22.18 -10.86 18.62
N ASP A 34 22.28 -10.65 19.94
CA ASP A 34 21.50 -9.67 20.69
C ASP A 34 21.85 -8.23 20.27
N GLY A 35 23.08 -8.00 19.81
CA GLY A 35 23.55 -6.69 19.35
C GLY A 35 22.95 -6.26 17.99
N GLN A 36 22.93 -7.16 17.00
CA GLN A 36 22.42 -6.81 15.66
C GLN A 36 20.90 -6.74 15.65
N GLY A 37 20.22 -7.66 16.35
CA GLY A 37 18.76 -7.63 16.51
C GLY A 37 18.28 -6.34 17.19
N ALA A 38 18.92 -5.94 18.30
CA ALA A 38 18.58 -4.69 18.97
C ALA A 38 18.86 -3.45 18.11
N ALA A 39 19.95 -3.44 17.33
CA ALA A 39 20.22 -2.36 16.39
C ALA A 39 19.14 -2.25 15.30
N MET A 40 18.71 -3.38 14.73
CA MET A 40 17.66 -3.43 13.73
C MET A 40 16.32 -2.93 14.27
N VAL A 41 15.93 -3.38 15.46
CA VAL A 41 14.70 -2.91 16.14
C VAL A 41 14.73 -1.39 16.34
N ARG A 42 15.88 -0.81 16.74
CA ARG A 42 16.01 0.65 16.89
C ARG A 42 15.83 1.40 15.56
N ILE A 43 16.38 0.88 14.47
CA ILE A 43 16.23 1.48 13.14
C ILE A 43 14.76 1.42 12.69
N LEU A 44 14.13 0.24 12.78
CA LEU A 44 12.73 0.04 12.42
C LEU A 44 11.81 0.96 13.23
N HIS A 45 12.05 1.07 14.54
CA HIS A 45 11.30 1.96 15.41
C HIS A 45 11.45 3.41 14.98
N ARG A 46 12.69 3.90 14.80
CA ARG A 46 12.97 5.28 14.37
C ARG A 46 12.27 5.61 13.05
N ASP A 47 12.36 4.70 12.08
CA ASP A 47 11.81 4.93 10.75
C ASP A 47 10.28 4.96 10.78
N LEU A 48 9.65 4.15 11.65
CA LEU A 48 8.21 4.18 11.88
C LEU A 48 7.75 5.40 12.70
N SER A 49 8.50 5.81 13.73
CA SER A 49 8.09 6.91 14.63
C SER A 49 7.76 8.18 13.86
N ARG A 50 8.50 8.44 12.78
CA ARG A 50 8.27 9.62 11.93
C ARG A 50 6.86 9.66 11.33
N SER A 51 6.24 8.53 11.02
CA SER A 51 4.85 8.47 10.52
C SER A 51 3.80 8.86 11.57
N PHE A 52 4.18 8.89 12.85
CA PHE A 52 3.32 9.21 13.99
C PHE A 52 3.69 10.52 14.70
N GLU A 53 4.69 11.23 14.19
CA GLU A 53 5.04 12.58 14.67
C GLU A 53 4.06 13.61 14.11
N LEU A 54 3.69 14.59 14.94
CA LEU A 54 2.92 15.75 14.52
C LEU A 54 3.86 16.92 14.23
N ASP A 55 3.77 17.49 13.03
CA ASP A 55 4.52 18.70 12.71
C ASP A 55 4.12 19.81 13.70
N LYS A 56 5.13 20.54 14.21
CA LYS A 56 4.93 21.67 15.13
C LYS A 56 4.15 22.81 14.48
N LYS A 57 4.22 22.94 13.15
CA LYS A 57 3.48 23.95 12.36
C LYS A 57 2.04 23.55 12.10
N LEU A 58 1.67 22.29 12.33
CA LEU A 58 0.31 21.82 12.16
C LEU A 58 -0.65 22.57 13.09
N ARG A 59 -1.63 23.25 12.51
CA ARG A 59 -2.60 24.06 13.26
C ARG A 59 -3.68 23.16 13.86
N LEU A 60 -3.37 22.57 15.01
CA LEU A 60 -4.29 21.80 15.84
C LEU A 60 -4.65 22.58 17.10
N ASP A 61 -5.90 22.46 17.54
CA ASP A 61 -6.33 22.97 18.83
C ASP A 61 -5.51 22.30 19.95
N PRO A 62 -5.13 23.02 21.03
CA PRO A 62 -4.21 22.50 22.04
C PRO A 62 -4.66 21.17 22.66
N GLU A 63 -5.96 21.02 22.92
CA GLU A 63 -6.53 19.78 23.48
C GLU A 63 -6.43 18.61 22.49
N LEU A 64 -6.72 18.85 21.21
CA LEU A 64 -6.59 17.83 20.17
C LEU A 64 -5.13 17.41 19.98
N ARG A 65 -4.21 18.38 19.97
CA ARG A 65 -2.77 18.11 19.89
C ARG A 65 -2.30 17.23 21.05
N ALA A 66 -2.63 17.60 22.29
CA ALA A 66 -2.23 16.81 23.46
C ALA A 66 -2.80 15.38 23.41
N ALA A 67 -4.08 15.23 23.03
CA ALA A 67 -4.71 13.91 22.90
C ALA A 67 -4.08 13.05 21.78
N ALA A 68 -3.70 13.68 20.67
CA ALA A 68 -3.05 13.03 19.54
C ALA A 68 -1.60 12.63 19.87
N GLU A 69 -0.82 13.50 20.52
CA GLU A 69 0.54 13.19 20.97
C GLU A 69 0.54 12.04 21.97
N LYS A 70 -0.42 12.00 22.90
CA LYS A 70 -0.61 10.86 23.81
C LYS A 70 -0.94 9.58 23.04
N MET A 71 -1.88 9.64 22.09
CA MET A 71 -2.25 8.47 21.28
C MET A 71 -1.06 7.93 20.47
N SER A 72 -0.27 8.82 19.87
CA SER A 72 0.95 8.48 19.15
C SER A 72 1.97 7.80 20.07
N ALA A 73 2.26 8.40 21.23
CA ALA A 73 3.20 7.82 22.20
C ALA A 73 2.75 6.43 22.69
N ASP A 74 1.48 6.27 23.05
CA ASP A 74 0.91 5.00 23.50
C ASP A 74 1.00 3.92 22.39
N HIS A 75 0.79 4.31 21.13
CA HIS A 75 0.91 3.41 19.99
C HIS A 75 2.36 3.00 19.70
N LEU A 76 3.30 3.95 19.68
CA LEU A 76 4.72 3.68 19.46
C LEU A 76 5.29 2.78 20.56
N ALA A 77 4.91 3.00 21.83
CA ALA A 77 5.29 2.13 22.94
C ALA A 77 4.76 0.69 22.77
N ARG A 78 3.56 0.50 22.19
CA ARG A 78 3.04 -0.83 21.85
C ARG A 78 3.87 -1.47 20.73
N ILE A 79 4.15 -0.74 19.66
CA ILE A 79 4.92 -1.28 18.51
C ILE A 79 6.33 -1.66 18.93
N GLN A 80 6.98 -0.89 19.80
CA GLN A 80 8.30 -1.21 20.34
C GLN A 80 8.37 -2.62 20.96
N LYS A 81 7.25 -3.11 21.52
CA LYS A 81 7.14 -4.47 22.07
C LYS A 81 6.88 -5.54 20.99
N LEU A 82 6.30 -5.17 19.85
CA LEU A 82 5.98 -6.09 18.75
C LEU A 82 7.18 -6.36 17.84
N LEU A 83 8.04 -5.35 17.60
CA LEU A 83 9.15 -5.47 16.64
C LEU A 83 10.11 -6.63 16.93
N PRO A 84 10.54 -6.89 18.18
CA PRO A 84 11.42 -8.03 18.45
C PRO A 84 10.76 -9.38 18.13
N ALA A 85 9.46 -9.51 18.40
CA ALA A 85 8.73 -10.74 18.12
C ALA A 85 8.58 -10.99 16.61
N TRP A 86 8.33 -9.94 15.82
CA TRP A 86 8.28 -10.06 14.36
C TRP A 86 9.65 -10.38 13.77
N LEU A 87 10.72 -9.77 14.28
CA LEU A 87 12.07 -10.10 13.83
C LEU A 87 12.44 -11.56 14.11
N GLU A 88 12.08 -12.07 15.29
CA GLU A 88 12.30 -13.47 15.65
C GLU A 88 11.46 -14.44 14.80
N GLU A 89 10.22 -14.05 14.46
CA GLU A 89 9.37 -14.79 13.51
C GLU A 89 10.09 -14.95 12.15
N GLU A 90 10.61 -13.84 11.58
CA GLU A 90 11.33 -13.87 10.31
C GLU A 90 12.62 -14.69 10.39
N ARG A 91 13.39 -14.56 11.48
CA ARG A 91 14.62 -15.33 11.69
C ARG A 91 14.33 -16.83 11.69
N LYS A 92 13.29 -17.28 12.39
CA LYS A 92 12.89 -18.70 12.43
C LYS A 92 12.49 -19.21 11.04
N LEU A 93 11.77 -18.40 10.26
CA LEU A 93 11.31 -18.79 8.94
C LEU A 93 12.45 -18.90 7.91
N GLN A 94 13.38 -17.95 7.88
CA GLN A 94 14.56 -18.05 7.01
C GLN A 94 15.44 -19.24 7.39
N THR A 95 15.65 -19.46 8.69
CA THR A 95 16.39 -20.63 9.19
C THR A 95 15.71 -21.95 8.77
N ALA A 96 14.39 -22.03 8.86
CA ALA A 96 13.62 -23.22 8.47
C ALA A 96 13.69 -23.51 6.96
N LYS A 97 13.88 -22.49 6.12
CA LYS A 97 14.09 -22.64 4.67
C LYS A 97 15.53 -23.10 4.32
N GLY A 98 16.43 -23.19 5.31
CA GLY A 98 17.85 -23.48 5.07
C GLY A 98 18.60 -22.31 4.39
N GLU A 99 17.99 -21.13 4.36
CA GLU A 99 18.57 -19.93 3.77
C GLU A 99 19.61 -19.35 4.74
N LYS A 100 20.71 -18.80 4.20
CA LYS A 100 21.66 -18.06 5.02
C LYS A 100 20.98 -16.78 5.48
N LEU A 101 20.88 -16.57 6.80
CA LEU A 101 20.30 -15.35 7.38
C LEU A 101 20.95 -14.11 6.76
N SER A 102 20.15 -13.34 6.04
CA SER A 102 20.55 -12.05 5.47
C SER A 102 19.95 -10.93 6.33
N PRO A 103 20.78 -10.15 7.06
CA PRO A 103 20.28 -9.05 7.89
C PRO A 103 19.43 -8.04 7.09
N ASN A 104 19.75 -7.82 5.81
CA ASN A 104 18.98 -6.95 4.94
C ASN A 104 17.60 -7.54 4.62
N GLU A 105 17.50 -8.83 4.32
CA GLU A 105 16.22 -9.48 4.03
C GLU A 105 15.32 -9.52 5.26
N LEU A 106 15.88 -9.80 6.44
CA LEU A 106 15.16 -9.69 7.71
C LEU A 106 14.62 -8.28 7.93
N TYR A 107 15.46 -7.25 7.74
CA TYR A 107 15.04 -5.87 7.86
C TYR A 107 13.90 -5.53 6.90
N TYR A 108 14.02 -5.85 5.61
CA TYR A 108 13.01 -5.51 4.62
C TYR A 108 11.71 -6.31 4.80
N ALA A 109 11.76 -7.54 5.29
CA ALA A 109 10.56 -8.30 5.63
C ALA A 109 9.77 -7.62 6.78
N VAL A 110 10.45 -7.27 7.88
CA VAL A 110 9.80 -6.58 9.00
C VAL A 110 9.35 -5.17 8.59
N TRP A 111 10.14 -4.47 7.77
CA TRP A 111 9.76 -3.16 7.24
C TRP A 111 8.56 -3.24 6.28
N ALA A 112 8.47 -4.27 5.43
CA ALA A 112 7.29 -4.51 4.59
C ALA A 112 6.03 -4.69 5.43
N ARG A 113 6.11 -5.47 6.51
CA ARG A 113 5.00 -5.64 7.46
C ARG A 113 4.57 -4.30 8.04
N LEU A 114 5.51 -3.48 8.49
CA LEU A 114 5.22 -2.13 9.03
C LEU A 114 4.56 -1.21 8.01
N LEU A 115 5.07 -1.17 6.78
CA LEU A 115 4.46 -0.39 5.70
C LEU A 115 3.05 -0.86 5.40
N ASN A 116 2.82 -2.17 5.43
CA ASN A 116 1.49 -2.73 5.21
C ASN A 116 0.52 -2.39 6.33
N GLU A 117 0.97 -2.40 7.59
CA GLU A 117 0.15 -1.97 8.72
C GLU A 117 -0.24 -0.49 8.62
N LEU A 118 0.68 0.39 8.19
CA LEU A 118 0.35 1.80 7.88
C LEU A 118 -0.71 1.91 6.78
N ALA A 119 -0.55 1.13 5.71
CA ALA A 119 -1.47 1.15 4.58
C ALA A 119 -2.85 0.60 4.95
N LEU A 120 -2.90 -0.50 5.70
CA LEU A 120 -4.13 -1.08 6.23
C LEU A 120 -4.84 -0.07 7.13
N TRP A 121 -4.13 0.55 8.08
CA TRP A 121 -4.70 1.60 8.93
C TRP A 121 -5.23 2.81 8.13
N GLN A 122 -4.62 3.18 7.00
CA GLN A 122 -5.13 4.26 6.14
C GLN A 122 -6.44 3.92 5.44
N ILE A 123 -6.62 2.67 5.02
CA ILE A 123 -7.83 2.25 4.30
C ILE A 123 -8.94 1.72 5.22
N GLU A 124 -8.63 1.45 6.48
CA GLU A 124 -9.57 0.88 7.43
C GLU A 124 -10.70 1.89 7.75
N PRO A 125 -11.97 1.49 7.58
CA PRO A 125 -13.11 2.33 7.95
C PRO A 125 -13.30 2.35 9.47
N GLY A 126 -13.76 3.49 9.99
CA GLY A 126 -14.22 3.57 11.37
C GLY A 126 -15.65 3.05 11.54
N ASP A 127 -16.25 3.34 12.71
CA ASP A 127 -17.69 3.16 12.92
C ASP A 127 -18.52 4.10 12.04
N THR A 128 -19.84 3.89 12.03
CA THR A 128 -20.75 4.65 11.14
C THR A 128 -20.70 6.16 11.40
N ASP A 129 -20.60 6.59 12.66
CA ASP A 129 -20.60 8.01 13.02
C ASP A 129 -19.28 8.67 12.59
N TYR A 130 -18.16 7.97 12.78
CA TYR A 130 -16.84 8.37 12.30
C TYR A 130 -16.82 8.53 10.77
N GLU A 131 -17.37 7.56 10.04
CA GLU A 131 -17.42 7.61 8.56
C GLU A 131 -18.29 8.77 8.06
N GLN A 132 -19.45 9.00 8.69
CA GLN A 132 -20.32 10.13 8.35
C GLN A 132 -19.66 11.48 8.64
N ALA A 133 -19.01 11.64 9.79
CA ALA A 133 -18.26 12.84 10.14
C ALA A 133 -17.10 13.08 9.16
N THR A 134 -16.36 12.02 8.83
CA THR A 134 -15.28 12.07 7.84
C THR A 134 -15.79 12.53 6.48
N LEU A 135 -16.90 11.98 6.02
CA LEU A 135 -17.51 12.38 4.75
C LEU A 135 -17.95 13.85 4.76
N ALA A 136 -18.60 14.30 5.84
CA ALA A 136 -19.06 15.68 5.97
C ALA A 136 -17.88 16.67 5.89
N VAL A 137 -16.78 16.35 6.59
CA VAL A 137 -15.54 17.12 6.55
C VAL A 137 -14.93 17.13 5.14
N LEU A 138 -14.81 15.98 4.47
CA LEU A 138 -14.24 15.89 3.13
C LEU A 138 -15.07 16.63 2.08
N LYS A 139 -16.38 16.80 2.29
CA LYS A 139 -17.22 17.60 1.39
C LYS A 139 -17.07 19.11 1.58
N THR A 140 -16.64 19.58 2.74
CA THR A 140 -16.80 20.99 3.13
C THR A 140 -15.50 21.70 3.49
N SER A 141 -14.46 20.96 3.87
CA SER A 141 -13.22 21.55 4.38
C SER A 141 -12.05 21.32 3.40
N PRO A 142 -11.60 22.34 2.64
CA PRO A 142 -10.43 22.21 1.77
C PRO A 142 -9.12 22.04 2.56
N ARG A 143 -9.11 22.48 3.83
CA ARG A 143 -7.91 22.48 4.69
C ARG A 143 -7.45 21.09 5.11
N VAL A 144 -8.27 20.06 4.93
CA VAL A 144 -7.87 18.65 5.21
C VAL A 144 -6.78 18.13 4.29
N CYS A 145 -6.58 18.79 3.14
CA CYS A 145 -5.51 18.47 2.21
C CYS A 145 -4.25 19.32 2.40
N GLU A 146 -4.32 20.36 3.23
CA GLU A 146 -3.19 21.24 3.55
C GLU A 146 -2.35 20.64 4.67
N LEU A 147 -1.51 19.66 4.32
CA LEU A 147 -0.51 19.13 5.23
C LEU A 147 0.79 19.90 5.03
N GLU A 148 1.13 20.74 6.00
CA GLU A 148 2.45 21.38 6.06
C GLU A 148 3.49 20.32 6.48
N GLY A 149 4.67 20.36 5.86
CA GLY A 149 5.80 19.49 6.20
C GLY A 149 6.18 18.47 5.13
N ASP A 150 7.03 17.51 5.50
CA ASP A 150 7.48 16.45 4.61
C ASP A 150 6.40 15.38 4.44
N GLY A 151 5.91 15.23 3.20
CA GLY A 151 4.83 14.31 2.85
C GLY A 151 5.08 12.84 3.21
N ARG A 152 6.34 12.43 3.42
CA ARG A 152 6.71 11.06 3.85
C ARG A 152 6.24 10.71 5.26
N PHE A 153 5.85 11.70 6.05
CA PHE A 153 5.55 11.58 7.49
C PHE A 153 4.12 12.04 7.83
N SER A 154 3.26 12.13 6.81
CA SER A 154 1.98 12.81 6.91
C SER A 154 0.81 11.89 7.28
N ASP A 155 1.03 10.59 7.48
CA ASP A 155 -0.02 9.60 7.77
C ASP A 155 -0.89 10.01 8.96
N PHE A 156 -0.24 10.16 10.13
CA PHE A 156 -0.90 10.54 11.37
C PHE A 156 -1.39 11.99 11.38
N SER A 157 -0.57 12.91 10.85
CA SER A 157 -0.94 14.31 10.71
C SER A 157 -2.19 14.51 9.85
N SER A 158 -2.34 13.73 8.75
CA SER A 158 -3.53 13.80 7.88
C SER A 158 -4.82 13.41 8.62
N ARG A 159 -4.75 12.39 9.47
CA ARG A 159 -5.86 11.92 10.28
C ARG A 159 -6.24 12.99 11.31
N MET A 160 -5.25 13.56 11.99
CA MET A 160 -5.52 14.61 12.99
C MET A 160 -6.07 15.90 12.36
N MET A 161 -5.64 16.26 11.14
CA MET A 161 -6.22 17.40 10.43
C MET A 161 -7.68 17.19 10.02
N ARG A 162 -8.06 15.96 9.67
CA ARG A 162 -9.48 15.63 9.44
C ARG A 162 -10.29 15.78 10.73
N LEU A 163 -9.78 15.27 11.85
CA LEU A 163 -10.42 15.42 13.16
C LEU A 163 -10.52 16.89 13.60
N GLN A 164 -9.48 17.70 13.36
CA GLN A 164 -9.51 19.15 13.62
C GLN A 164 -10.64 19.84 12.84
N ALA A 165 -10.90 19.40 11.62
CA ALA A 165 -11.97 19.93 10.78
C ALA A 165 -13.38 19.43 11.18
N MET A 166 -13.49 18.40 12.04
CA MET A 166 -14.78 17.96 12.58
C MET A 166 -15.33 18.96 13.61
N PRO A 167 -16.67 19.05 13.77
CA PRO A 167 -17.28 19.77 14.89
C PRO A 167 -16.73 19.30 16.23
N ALA A 168 -16.48 20.23 17.17
CA ALA A 168 -15.86 19.93 18.46
C ALA A 168 -16.55 18.78 19.21
N ALA A 169 -17.89 18.72 19.17
CA ALA A 169 -18.68 17.66 19.79
C ALA A 169 -18.39 16.25 19.27
N GLN A 170 -17.90 16.11 18.03
CA GLN A 170 -17.59 14.81 17.40
C GLN A 170 -16.14 14.37 17.59
N ARG A 171 -15.22 15.30 17.92
CA ARG A 171 -13.78 15.03 17.93
C ARG A 171 -13.38 13.98 18.97
N THR A 172 -13.99 14.01 20.15
CA THR A 172 -13.68 13.04 21.22
C THR A 172 -14.04 11.61 20.82
N ALA A 173 -15.22 11.41 20.23
CA ALA A 173 -15.63 10.11 19.71
C ALA A 173 -14.72 9.68 18.55
N ALA A 174 -14.44 10.58 17.60
CA ALA A 174 -13.57 10.28 16.48
C ALA A 174 -12.13 9.91 16.90
N LEU A 175 -11.57 10.57 17.92
CA LEU A 175 -10.30 10.18 18.54
C LEU A 175 -10.35 8.79 19.16
N ALA A 176 -11.46 8.40 19.78
CA ALA A 176 -11.63 7.06 20.33
C ALA A 176 -11.65 6.00 19.22
N THR A 177 -12.35 6.27 18.10
CA THR A 177 -12.34 5.40 16.92
C THR A 177 -10.92 5.26 16.35
N GLU A 178 -10.14 6.35 16.23
CA GLU A 178 -8.74 6.27 15.79
C GLU A 178 -7.87 5.39 16.70
N ARG A 179 -8.06 5.47 18.02
CA ARG A 179 -7.37 4.57 18.97
C ARG A 179 -7.75 3.11 18.76
N GLN A 180 -9.02 2.83 18.49
CA GLN A 180 -9.51 1.47 18.20
C GLN A 180 -8.91 0.94 16.90
N LEU A 181 -8.90 1.74 15.83
CA LEU A 181 -8.27 1.37 14.55
C LEU A 181 -6.77 1.06 14.74
N LEU A 182 -6.05 1.88 15.51
CA LEU A 182 -4.65 1.60 15.83
C LEU A 182 -4.50 0.31 16.65
N ALA A 183 -5.48 -0.07 17.48
CA ALA A 183 -5.42 -1.29 18.28
C ALA A 183 -5.37 -2.56 17.42
N HIS A 184 -5.92 -2.54 16.21
CA HIS A 184 -5.84 -3.65 15.25
C HIS A 184 -4.45 -3.85 14.64
N TRP A 185 -3.50 -2.93 14.89
CA TRP A 185 -2.13 -3.04 14.41
C TRP A 185 -1.47 -4.34 14.86
N GLY A 186 -0.96 -5.11 13.89
CA GLY A 186 -0.31 -6.39 14.14
C GLY A 186 -1.27 -7.54 14.43
N GLN A 187 -2.58 -7.31 14.38
CA GLN A 187 -3.60 -8.34 14.51
C GLN A 187 -4.06 -8.83 13.13
N ALA A 188 -4.59 -10.04 13.07
CA ALA A 188 -5.22 -10.55 11.86
C ALA A 188 -6.44 -9.70 11.51
N ARG A 189 -6.56 -9.29 10.24
CA ARG A 189 -7.72 -8.56 9.72
C ARG A 189 -8.58 -9.52 8.91
N THR A 190 -9.82 -9.75 9.36
CA THR A 190 -10.78 -10.63 8.66
C THR A 190 -11.34 -9.98 7.40
N THR A 191 -11.40 -8.65 7.35
CA THR A 191 -11.92 -7.89 6.22
C THR A 191 -11.00 -6.70 5.90
N VAL A 192 -10.54 -6.63 4.65
CA VAL A 192 -9.78 -5.49 4.12
C VAL A 192 -10.61 -4.87 3.01
N ALA A 193 -10.88 -3.56 3.11
CA ALA A 193 -11.68 -2.82 2.14
C ALA A 193 -11.19 -3.12 0.70
N PRO A 194 -12.07 -3.45 -0.26
CA PRO A 194 -11.64 -3.88 -1.57
C PRO A 194 -10.93 -2.75 -2.32
N TRP A 195 -9.98 -3.11 -3.18
CA TRP A 195 -9.35 -2.17 -4.10
C TRP A 195 -10.41 -1.61 -5.08
N PRO A 196 -10.52 -0.28 -5.28
CA PRO A 196 -11.46 0.27 -6.25
C PRO A 196 -11.07 -0.08 -7.68
N ASP A 197 -12.04 -0.53 -8.48
CA ASP A 197 -11.90 -0.77 -9.92
C ASP A 197 -12.97 0.02 -10.69
N PRO A 198 -12.59 0.95 -11.59
CA PRO A 198 -11.22 1.42 -11.84
C PRO A 198 -10.63 2.16 -10.64
N LEU A 199 -9.30 2.34 -10.67
CA LEU A 199 -8.61 3.21 -9.73
C LEU A 199 -9.23 4.61 -9.72
N PRO A 200 -9.40 5.23 -8.54
CA PRO A 200 -10.12 6.50 -8.42
C PRO A 200 -9.44 7.61 -9.21
N GLN A 201 -8.09 7.63 -9.24
CA GLN A 201 -7.36 8.58 -10.05
C GLN A 201 -7.54 8.38 -11.55
N ASP A 202 -7.64 7.14 -12.02
CA ASP A 202 -7.77 6.83 -13.44
C ASP A 202 -9.19 7.17 -13.91
N ALA A 203 -10.19 6.84 -13.09
CA ALA A 203 -11.59 7.21 -13.31
C ALA A 203 -11.77 8.73 -13.41
N ALA A 204 -11.17 9.46 -12.46
CA ALA A 204 -11.21 10.92 -12.40
C ALA A 204 -10.49 11.57 -13.60
N MET A 205 -9.28 11.10 -13.94
CA MET A 205 -8.52 11.61 -15.08
C MET A 205 -9.24 11.34 -16.41
N LEU A 206 -9.84 10.15 -16.56
CA LEU A 206 -10.64 9.81 -17.73
C LEU A 206 -11.88 10.72 -17.85
N LEU A 207 -12.54 11.02 -16.73
CA LEU A 207 -13.68 11.95 -16.72
C LEU A 207 -13.24 13.34 -17.17
N ILE A 208 -12.11 13.86 -16.66
CA ILE A 208 -11.60 15.20 -17.00
C ILE A 208 -11.28 15.31 -18.49
N LYS A 209 -10.66 14.28 -19.09
CA LYS A 209 -10.26 14.26 -20.50
C LYS A 209 -11.45 14.22 -21.47
N ARG A 210 -12.60 13.71 -21.06
CA ARG A 210 -13.79 13.58 -21.93
C ARG A 210 -14.55 14.90 -21.99
N ALA A 211 -15.08 15.30 -23.14
CA ALA A 211 -16.11 16.35 -23.17
C ALA A 211 -17.39 15.83 -22.48
N PRO A 212 -18.17 16.66 -21.76
CA PRO A 212 -19.51 16.29 -21.34
C PRO A 212 -20.34 15.97 -22.59
N ALA A 213 -21.02 14.82 -22.61
CA ALA A 213 -21.96 14.53 -23.70
C ALA A 213 -23.23 15.37 -23.54
N ASP A 214 -23.93 15.63 -24.64
CA ASP A 214 -25.19 16.38 -24.62
C ASP A 214 -26.19 15.74 -23.65
N GLY A 215 -26.77 16.57 -22.77
CA GLY A 215 -27.71 16.13 -21.74
C GLY A 215 -27.09 15.53 -20.47
N GLN A 216 -25.76 15.41 -20.37
CA GLN A 216 -25.12 15.05 -19.10
C GLN A 216 -25.13 16.24 -18.13
N GLN A 217 -25.37 15.94 -16.84
CA GLN A 217 -25.30 16.93 -15.78
C GLN A 217 -23.89 17.54 -15.71
N ALA A 218 -23.83 18.88 -15.69
CA ALA A 218 -22.57 19.62 -15.60
C ALA A 218 -21.71 19.10 -14.43
N ARG A 219 -20.43 18.90 -14.71
CA ARG A 219 -19.44 18.42 -13.74
C ARG A 219 -19.16 19.49 -12.70
N LEU A 220 -18.75 19.07 -11.50
CA LEU A 220 -18.22 20.03 -10.54
C LEU A 220 -16.98 20.72 -11.11
N PRO A 221 -16.88 22.06 -10.98
CA PRO A 221 -15.71 22.79 -11.46
C PRO A 221 -14.47 22.30 -10.71
N LEU A 222 -13.36 22.14 -11.44
CA LEU A 222 -12.07 21.89 -10.82
C LEU A 222 -11.65 23.14 -10.02
N PRO A 223 -11.16 22.99 -8.79
CA PRO A 223 -10.43 24.05 -8.09
C PRO A 223 -9.35 24.68 -8.99
N PRO A 224 -9.10 26.00 -8.94
CA PRO A 224 -8.20 26.68 -9.87
C PRO A 224 -6.80 26.05 -9.97
N MET A 225 -6.25 25.62 -8.83
CA MET A 225 -4.98 24.89 -8.77
C MET A 225 -5.04 23.59 -9.60
N LEU A 226 -6.08 22.77 -9.43
CA LEU A 226 -6.26 21.52 -10.16
C LEU A 226 -6.51 21.77 -11.65
N ALA A 227 -7.31 22.77 -11.99
CA ALA A 227 -7.51 23.17 -13.39
C ALA A 227 -6.17 23.57 -14.04
N SER A 228 -5.38 24.43 -13.38
CA SER A 228 -4.06 24.83 -13.89
C SER A 228 -3.12 23.64 -14.04
N THR A 229 -3.10 22.70 -13.09
CA THR A 229 -2.17 21.57 -13.11
C THR A 229 -2.58 20.47 -14.09
N LEU A 230 -3.87 20.11 -14.14
CA LEU A 230 -4.36 18.98 -14.93
C LEU A 230 -4.74 19.36 -16.36
N LEU A 231 -5.32 20.54 -16.56
CA LEU A 231 -5.73 21.01 -17.89
C LEU A 231 -4.67 21.92 -18.52
N GLY A 232 -4.09 22.83 -17.73
CA GLY A 232 -3.07 23.76 -18.22
C GLY A 232 -1.71 23.11 -18.42
N GLN A 233 -1.16 22.49 -17.36
CA GLN A 233 0.17 21.85 -17.38
C GLN A 233 0.12 20.38 -17.81
N GLN A 234 -1.07 19.78 -17.91
CA GLN A 234 -1.27 18.38 -18.31
C GLN A 234 -0.46 17.37 -17.49
N LYS A 235 -0.30 17.64 -16.19
CA LYS A 235 0.41 16.73 -15.29
C LYS A 235 -0.39 15.46 -15.02
N ASP A 236 0.27 14.31 -15.08
CA ASP A 236 -0.30 13.04 -14.63
C ASP A 236 -0.40 12.98 -13.11
N TYR A 237 -1.35 12.17 -12.61
CA TYR A 237 -1.60 12.00 -11.18
C TYR A 237 -0.34 11.64 -10.38
N ALA A 238 0.49 10.75 -10.91
CA ALA A 238 1.73 10.31 -10.27
C ALA A 238 2.77 11.43 -10.11
N SER A 239 2.69 12.52 -10.89
CA SER A 239 3.59 13.67 -10.78
C SER A 239 3.08 14.78 -9.84
N LEU A 240 1.85 14.65 -9.35
CA LEU A 240 1.25 15.64 -8.46
C LEU A 240 1.88 15.58 -7.07
N ALA A 241 2.06 16.76 -6.45
CA ALA A 241 2.45 16.86 -5.05
C ALA A 241 1.36 16.27 -4.14
N PRO A 242 1.70 15.77 -2.93
CA PRO A 242 0.73 15.14 -2.02
C PRO A 242 -0.53 15.99 -1.74
N VAL A 243 -0.36 17.29 -1.48
CA VAL A 243 -1.47 18.24 -1.27
C VAL A 243 -2.41 18.29 -2.49
N THR A 244 -1.84 18.36 -3.69
CA THR A 244 -2.58 18.38 -4.96
C THR A 244 -3.29 17.04 -5.20
N ARG A 245 -2.66 15.90 -4.87
CA ARG A 245 -3.30 14.58 -4.93
C ARG A 245 -4.49 14.50 -3.99
N CYS A 246 -4.35 14.95 -2.75
CA CYS A 246 -5.47 14.98 -1.80
C CYS A 246 -6.61 15.86 -2.32
N ALA A 247 -6.32 17.08 -2.79
CA ALA A 247 -7.34 17.98 -3.32
C ALA A 247 -8.06 17.37 -4.53
N PHE A 248 -7.33 16.67 -5.40
CA PHE A 248 -7.90 15.96 -6.53
C PHE A 248 -8.83 14.82 -6.10
N GLN A 249 -8.42 14.01 -5.13
CA GLN A 249 -9.25 12.94 -4.59
C GLN A 249 -10.47 13.48 -3.83
N GLN A 250 -10.34 14.62 -3.18
CA GLN A 250 -11.46 15.32 -2.53
C GLN A 250 -12.49 15.79 -3.56
N TRP A 251 -12.04 16.38 -4.68
CA TRP A 251 -12.92 16.72 -5.80
C TRP A 251 -13.59 15.47 -6.38
N TRP A 252 -12.82 14.39 -6.60
CA TRP A 252 -13.35 13.14 -7.13
C TRP A 252 -14.39 12.50 -6.21
N LEU A 253 -14.18 12.55 -4.89
CA LEU A 253 -15.17 12.09 -3.91
C LEU A 253 -16.49 12.84 -4.07
N GLN A 254 -16.45 14.17 -4.20
CA GLN A 254 -17.67 14.98 -4.35
C GLN A 254 -18.37 14.70 -5.68
N GLU A 255 -17.61 14.59 -6.77
CA GLU A 255 -18.14 14.28 -8.10
C GLU A 255 -18.74 12.86 -8.14
N SER A 256 -18.10 11.88 -7.51
CA SER A 256 -18.61 10.49 -7.42
C SER A 256 -19.94 10.43 -6.67
N LEU A 257 -20.05 11.13 -5.53
CA LEU A 257 -21.31 11.22 -4.77
C LEU A 257 -22.41 11.89 -5.60
N ARG A 258 -22.08 12.94 -6.34
CA ARG A 258 -23.01 13.63 -7.24
C ARG A 258 -23.49 12.71 -8.37
N GLN A 259 -22.64 11.80 -8.85
CA GLN A 259 -22.96 10.76 -9.83
C GLN A 259 -23.69 9.55 -9.22
N GLY A 260 -24.02 9.58 -7.92
CA GLY A 260 -24.80 8.54 -7.25
C GLY A 260 -24.00 7.41 -6.61
N ALA A 261 -22.68 7.55 -6.49
CA ALA A 261 -21.88 6.58 -5.74
C ALA A 261 -22.33 6.52 -4.27
N LYS A 262 -22.31 5.31 -3.68
CA LYS A 262 -22.64 5.16 -2.26
C LYS A 262 -21.56 5.86 -1.41
N PRO A 263 -21.93 6.45 -0.25
CA PRO A 263 -20.99 7.07 0.68
C PRO A 263 -19.76 6.22 1.02
N ALA A 264 -19.96 4.94 1.33
CA ALA A 264 -18.87 4.02 1.67
C ALA A 264 -17.91 3.77 0.49
N ASP A 265 -18.45 3.63 -0.72
CA ASP A 265 -17.65 3.41 -1.93
C ASP A 265 -16.81 4.65 -2.26
N ALA A 266 -17.39 5.85 -2.13
CA ALA A 266 -16.68 7.12 -2.34
C ALA A 266 -15.58 7.36 -1.29
N LEU A 267 -15.82 7.02 -0.02
CA LEU A 267 -14.80 7.09 1.02
C LEU A 267 -13.67 6.07 0.80
N ASN A 268 -14.02 4.85 0.40
CA ASN A 268 -13.02 3.84 0.05
C ASN A 268 -12.15 4.30 -1.13
N ALA A 269 -12.77 4.85 -2.19
CA ALA A 269 -12.07 5.47 -3.30
C ALA A 269 -11.14 6.60 -2.84
N PHE A 270 -11.59 7.49 -1.95
CA PHE A 270 -10.75 8.56 -1.42
C PHE A 270 -9.54 8.02 -0.64
N ARG A 271 -9.72 7.00 0.20
CA ARG A 271 -8.63 6.37 0.97
C ARG A 271 -7.58 5.75 0.05
N TYR A 272 -8.02 5.02 -0.97
CA TYR A 272 -7.11 4.42 -1.94
C TYR A 272 -6.41 5.45 -2.83
N GLY A 273 -7.12 6.50 -3.23
CA GLY A 273 -6.54 7.59 -3.99
C GLY A 273 -5.47 8.34 -3.20
N THR A 274 -5.64 8.48 -1.89
CA THR A 274 -4.71 9.20 -1.01
C THR A 274 -3.70 8.29 -0.28
N LEU A 275 -3.76 6.99 -0.51
CA LEU A 275 -2.91 5.99 0.12
C LEU A 275 -1.42 6.24 -0.16
N ILE A 276 -0.61 6.28 0.90
CA ILE A 276 0.84 6.36 0.77
C ILE A 276 1.42 4.95 0.58
N THR A 277 1.57 4.53 -0.67
CA THR A 277 2.13 3.23 -1.06
C THR A 277 3.63 3.12 -0.74
N ALA A 278 4.17 1.89 -0.74
CA ALA A 278 5.60 1.65 -0.62
C ALA A 278 6.38 2.43 -1.69
N SER A 279 5.92 2.40 -2.94
CA SER A 279 6.53 3.18 -4.03
C SER A 279 6.60 4.66 -3.69
N ALA A 280 5.50 5.26 -3.20
CA ALA A 280 5.45 6.69 -2.86
C ALA A 280 6.46 7.10 -1.77
N ARG A 281 6.72 6.24 -0.77
CA ARG A 281 7.68 6.53 0.31
C ARG A 281 9.13 6.50 -0.15
N PHE A 282 9.44 5.66 -1.14
CA PHE A 282 10.79 5.42 -1.62
C PHE A 282 11.18 6.20 -2.89
N VAL A 283 10.28 7.01 -3.46
CA VAL A 283 10.56 7.84 -4.67
C VAL A 283 11.78 8.78 -4.49
N ALA A 284 12.05 9.26 -3.26
CA ALA A 284 13.16 10.17 -2.97
C ALA A 284 14.42 9.49 -2.41
N ALA A 285 14.42 8.17 -2.24
CA ALA A 285 15.62 7.44 -1.85
C ALA A 285 16.56 7.28 -3.07
N PRO A 286 17.89 7.16 -2.89
CA PRO A 286 18.84 6.89 -3.99
C PRO A 286 18.54 5.61 -4.81
N ILE A 287 17.53 4.83 -4.40
CA ILE A 287 16.93 3.72 -5.15
C ILE A 287 16.28 4.21 -6.45
N ALA A 288 15.68 5.41 -6.47
CA ALA A 288 15.17 6.00 -7.71
C ALA A 288 16.29 6.39 -8.69
N GLN A 289 17.56 6.38 -8.24
CA GLN A 289 18.75 6.56 -9.08
C GLN A 289 19.37 5.22 -9.53
N GLU A 290 18.90 4.07 -9.04
CA GLU A 290 19.05 2.84 -9.82
C GLU A 290 18.20 3.06 -11.06
N ARG A 291 18.83 3.61 -12.11
CA ARG A 291 18.23 3.87 -13.42
C ARG A 291 17.26 2.73 -13.69
N GLU A 292 15.96 3.03 -13.79
CA GLU A 292 15.05 2.13 -14.48
C GLU A 292 15.80 1.67 -15.72
N PRO A 293 16.02 0.35 -15.90
CA PRO A 293 16.78 -0.11 -17.03
C PRO A 293 16.14 0.53 -18.24
N LYS A 294 16.89 1.40 -18.94
CA LYS A 294 16.46 1.89 -20.25
C LYS A 294 16.04 0.64 -21.01
N PRO A 295 14.85 0.59 -21.64
CA PRO A 295 14.41 -0.56 -22.41
C PRO A 295 15.59 -1.04 -23.25
N GLY A 296 16.22 -2.12 -22.80
CA GLY A 296 17.36 -2.69 -23.48
C GLY A 296 16.79 -3.29 -24.74
N ALA A 297 17.41 -2.98 -25.87
CA ALA A 297 17.07 -3.56 -27.15
C ALA A 297 16.80 -5.07 -26.99
N ALA A 298 15.64 -5.51 -27.50
CA ALA A 298 15.29 -6.91 -27.77
C ALA A 298 15.01 -7.87 -26.58
N THR A 299 14.37 -7.43 -25.49
CA THR A 299 13.67 -8.38 -24.60
C THR A 299 12.16 -8.10 -24.57
N ASN A 300 11.36 -9.12 -24.84
CA ASN A 300 9.88 -9.03 -24.89
C ASN A 300 9.23 -8.85 -23.50
N THR A 301 10.00 -8.61 -22.44
CA THR A 301 9.57 -8.65 -21.03
C THR A 301 9.94 -7.34 -20.34
N PRO A 302 9.07 -6.74 -19.52
CA PRO A 302 9.38 -5.49 -18.86
C PRO A 302 10.44 -5.71 -17.75
N PRO A 303 11.32 -4.73 -17.46
CA PRO A 303 12.34 -4.87 -16.43
C PRO A 303 11.73 -5.02 -15.03
N TYR A 304 12.32 -5.86 -14.18
CA TYR A 304 11.82 -6.02 -12.81
C TYR A 304 11.97 -4.72 -12.00
N PRO A 305 10.92 -4.19 -11.35
CA PRO A 305 11.02 -2.97 -10.56
C PRO A 305 12.03 -3.10 -9.40
N PRO A 306 12.99 -2.16 -9.26
CA PRO A 306 14.00 -2.22 -8.20
C PRO A 306 13.42 -2.31 -6.79
N LEU A 307 12.32 -1.57 -6.53
CA LEU A 307 11.65 -1.61 -5.23
C LEU A 307 10.99 -2.96 -4.96
N ALA A 308 10.40 -3.59 -5.99
CA ALA A 308 9.83 -4.93 -5.87
C ALA A 308 10.92 -5.94 -5.54
N ARG A 309 12.10 -5.84 -6.18
CA ARG A 309 13.27 -6.67 -5.85
C ARG A 309 13.72 -6.47 -4.40
N ARG A 310 13.82 -5.23 -3.93
CA ARG A 310 14.26 -4.90 -2.57
C ARG A 310 13.39 -5.53 -1.48
N PHE A 311 12.08 -5.55 -1.69
CA PHE A 311 11.11 -6.13 -0.76
C PHE A 311 10.73 -7.58 -1.10
N LEU A 312 11.45 -8.21 -2.03
CA LEU A 312 11.19 -9.57 -2.50
C LEU A 312 9.72 -9.78 -2.93
N VAL A 313 9.09 -8.72 -3.45
CA VAL A 313 7.71 -8.75 -3.93
C VAL A 313 7.67 -9.59 -5.18
N THR A 314 6.76 -10.57 -5.24
CA THR A 314 6.47 -11.40 -6.43
C THR A 314 4.97 -11.47 -6.64
N GLY A 315 4.50 -11.96 -7.78
CA GLY A 315 3.07 -12.14 -7.98
C GLY A 315 2.59 -12.09 -9.43
N LYS A 316 1.33 -11.74 -9.60
CA LYS A 316 0.69 -11.60 -10.91
C LYS A 316 -0.10 -10.30 -11.00
N THR A 317 -0.08 -9.69 -12.18
CA THR A 317 -0.95 -8.57 -12.53
C THR A 317 -1.84 -9.00 -13.69
N TYR A 318 -3.15 -8.83 -13.53
CA TYR A 318 -4.14 -9.11 -14.57
C TYR A 318 -4.57 -7.80 -15.21
N MET A 319 -4.46 -7.70 -16.53
CA MET A 319 -4.67 -6.48 -17.29
C MET A 319 -5.82 -6.66 -18.29
N ARG A 320 -6.59 -5.59 -18.50
CA ARG A 320 -7.48 -5.42 -19.64
C ARG A 320 -6.88 -4.40 -20.59
N ILE A 321 -6.81 -4.73 -21.88
CA ILE A 321 -6.33 -3.85 -22.94
C ILE A 321 -7.46 -3.64 -23.94
N ARG A 322 -7.73 -2.40 -24.33
CA ARG A 322 -8.67 -2.02 -25.38
C ARG A 322 -7.89 -1.46 -26.57
N PHE A 323 -8.40 -1.74 -27.75
CA PHE A 323 -7.78 -1.37 -29.02
C PHE A 323 -8.64 -0.33 -29.75
N ASN A 324 -7.98 0.53 -30.51
CA ASN A 324 -8.64 1.41 -31.47
C ASN A 324 -9.05 0.65 -32.75
N ALA A 325 -9.66 1.35 -33.70
CA ALA A 325 -10.11 0.78 -34.97
C ALA A 325 -8.96 0.21 -35.82
N GLU A 326 -7.74 0.70 -35.63
CA GLU A 326 -6.52 0.24 -36.31
C GLU A 326 -5.85 -0.96 -35.62
N GLY A 327 -6.44 -1.48 -34.54
CA GLY A 327 -5.91 -2.61 -33.78
C GLY A 327 -4.70 -2.25 -32.90
N LYS A 328 -4.45 -0.96 -32.64
CA LYS A 328 -3.42 -0.49 -31.70
C LYS A 328 -3.99 -0.38 -30.28
N PRO A 329 -3.21 -0.73 -29.23
CA PRO A 329 -3.63 -0.47 -27.85
C PRO A 329 -3.91 1.02 -27.64
N GLU A 330 -5.11 1.34 -27.18
CA GLU A 330 -5.52 2.73 -26.86
C GLU A 330 -5.68 2.91 -25.34
N GLN A 331 -6.08 1.85 -24.64
CA GLN A 331 -6.29 1.88 -23.19
C GLN A 331 -5.83 0.57 -22.56
N ALA A 332 -5.15 0.66 -21.41
CA ALA A 332 -4.84 -0.49 -20.56
C ALA A 332 -5.19 -0.17 -19.11
N SER A 333 -5.65 -1.17 -18.36
CA SER A 333 -6.02 -1.04 -16.95
C SER A 333 -5.74 -2.34 -16.20
N VAL A 334 -5.28 -2.24 -14.96
CA VAL A 334 -5.12 -3.39 -14.06
C VAL A 334 -6.49 -3.79 -13.50
N GLU A 335 -6.94 -5.02 -13.77
CA GLU A 335 -8.20 -5.57 -13.25
C GLU A 335 -8.02 -6.23 -11.88
N ALA A 336 -6.93 -6.97 -11.69
CA ALA A 336 -6.69 -7.75 -10.47
C ALA A 336 -5.20 -7.98 -10.24
N ARG A 337 -4.84 -8.34 -9.00
CA ARG A 337 -3.46 -8.57 -8.57
C ARG A 337 -3.40 -9.72 -7.57
N GLU A 338 -2.41 -10.58 -7.73
CA GLU A 338 -2.06 -11.62 -6.76
C GLU A 338 -0.62 -11.38 -6.32
N ILE A 339 -0.40 -10.56 -5.29
CA ILE A 339 0.93 -10.14 -4.85
C ILE A 339 1.32 -10.86 -3.55
N LYS A 340 2.57 -11.28 -3.47
CA LYS A 340 3.23 -11.84 -2.28
C LYS A 340 4.43 -10.98 -1.91
N VAL A 341 4.60 -10.75 -0.61
CA VAL A 341 5.70 -9.95 -0.07
C VAL A 341 6.21 -10.67 1.17
N GLU A 342 7.52 -10.87 1.27
CA GLU A 342 8.12 -11.45 2.47
C GLU A 342 7.85 -10.55 3.69
N GLY A 343 7.58 -11.18 4.84
CA GLY A 343 7.15 -10.51 6.06
C GLY A 343 5.65 -10.18 6.17
N ILE A 344 4.86 -10.31 5.09
CA ILE A 344 3.40 -10.12 5.13
C ILE A 344 2.69 -11.47 5.01
N ARG A 345 1.90 -11.85 6.02
CA ARG A 345 1.19 -13.14 6.07
C ARG A 345 -0.25 -12.96 6.53
N GLY A 346 -1.16 -13.76 5.98
CA GLY A 346 -2.57 -13.79 6.41
C GLY A 346 -3.37 -12.52 6.11
N VAL A 347 -2.81 -11.56 5.37
CA VAL A 347 -3.46 -10.30 5.00
C VAL A 347 -2.97 -9.83 3.63
N ARG A 348 -3.78 -9.02 2.94
CA ARG A 348 -3.45 -8.45 1.64
C ARG A 348 -2.29 -7.43 1.76
N PRO A 349 -1.28 -7.43 0.87
CA PRO A 349 -0.14 -6.51 0.93
C PRO A 349 -0.46 -5.14 0.33
N VAL A 350 -1.46 -4.45 0.91
CA VAL A 350 -2.01 -3.16 0.47
C VAL A 350 -0.95 -2.11 0.11
N ALA A 351 0.13 -2.00 0.89
CA ALA A 351 1.20 -1.04 0.61
C ALA A 351 1.93 -1.28 -0.72
N PHE A 352 1.87 -2.52 -1.25
CA PHE A 352 2.62 -2.99 -2.40
C PHE A 352 1.73 -3.31 -3.61
N GLU A 353 0.40 -3.22 -3.47
CA GLU A 353 -0.53 -3.61 -4.54
C GLU A 353 -0.20 -2.88 -5.86
N SER A 354 0.11 -1.59 -5.82
CA SER A 354 0.37 -0.82 -7.05
C SER A 354 1.81 -0.91 -7.58
N ILE A 355 2.68 -1.76 -7.02
CA ILE A 355 4.13 -1.70 -7.29
C ILE A 355 4.49 -2.06 -8.74
N PHE A 356 3.66 -2.89 -9.39
CA PHE A 356 3.85 -3.31 -10.79
C PHE A 356 2.95 -2.55 -11.76
N ASP A 357 2.00 -1.75 -11.28
CA ASP A 357 0.89 -1.24 -12.10
C ASP A 357 1.35 -0.37 -13.26
N LYS A 358 2.16 0.66 -12.98
CA LYS A 358 2.65 1.59 -14.01
C LYS A 358 3.39 0.83 -15.11
N LEU A 359 4.32 -0.03 -14.71
CA LEU A 359 5.12 -0.81 -15.65
C LEU A 359 4.24 -1.79 -16.46
N SER A 360 3.22 -2.36 -15.83
CA SER A 360 2.25 -3.25 -16.51
C SER A 360 1.43 -2.50 -17.55
N VAL A 361 0.97 -1.29 -17.23
CA VAL A 361 0.22 -0.41 -18.13
C VAL A 361 1.11 0.06 -19.27
N ASP A 362 2.31 0.56 -18.98
CA ASP A 362 3.26 1.02 -20.00
C ASP A 362 3.61 -0.13 -20.96
N TYR A 363 3.92 -1.32 -20.43
CA TYR A 363 4.16 -2.53 -21.22
C TYR A 363 2.96 -2.91 -22.10
N ALA A 364 1.75 -2.81 -21.58
CA ALA A 364 0.53 -3.14 -22.30
C ALA A 364 0.22 -2.17 -23.45
N LEU A 365 0.65 -0.90 -23.32
CA LEU A 365 0.43 0.17 -24.29
C LEU A 365 1.56 0.33 -25.32
N GLU A 366 2.70 -0.33 -25.13
CA GLU A 366 3.73 -0.43 -26.19
C GLU A 366 3.14 -1.07 -27.45
N GLU A 367 3.61 -0.66 -28.65
CA GLU A 367 3.13 -1.12 -29.97
C GLU A 367 3.45 -2.62 -30.23
N ARG A 368 2.86 -3.49 -29.43
CA ARG A 368 2.99 -4.94 -29.46
C ARG A 368 1.84 -5.53 -30.26
N ARG A 369 2.11 -6.63 -30.95
CA ARG A 369 1.07 -7.42 -31.62
C ARG A 369 0.40 -8.30 -30.57
N TYR A 370 -0.89 -8.09 -30.38
CA TYR A 370 -1.76 -8.96 -29.58
C TYR A 370 -2.60 -9.81 -30.52
N ASP A 371 -2.78 -11.07 -30.19
CA ASP A 371 -3.76 -11.92 -30.87
C ASP A 371 -5.16 -11.49 -30.39
N ILE A 372 -5.80 -10.62 -31.18
CA ILE A 372 -7.13 -10.09 -30.88
C ILE A 372 -8.17 -11.05 -31.48
N PRO A 373 -9.00 -11.73 -30.66
CA PRO A 373 -10.07 -12.55 -31.20
C PRO A 373 -11.05 -11.70 -32.01
N ASN A 374 -11.54 -12.23 -33.14
CA ASN A 374 -12.50 -11.51 -33.99
C ASN A 374 -13.71 -11.03 -33.18
N GLY A 375 -13.95 -9.71 -33.19
CA GLY A 375 -15.07 -9.07 -32.49
C GLY A 375 -14.84 -8.78 -30.99
N ALA A 376 -13.66 -9.04 -30.44
CA ALA A 376 -13.35 -8.71 -29.05
C ALA A 376 -13.14 -7.19 -28.85
N GLN A 377 -13.80 -6.60 -27.85
CA GLN A 377 -13.61 -5.19 -27.46
C GLN A 377 -12.29 -4.93 -26.70
N GLY A 378 -11.50 -5.97 -26.49
CA GLY A 378 -10.25 -5.95 -25.76
C GLY A 378 -9.71 -7.34 -25.47
N VAL A 379 -8.47 -7.42 -25.00
CA VAL A 379 -7.83 -8.66 -24.54
C VAL A 379 -7.54 -8.58 -23.05
N ARG A 380 -7.54 -9.74 -22.39
CA ARG A 380 -7.02 -9.88 -21.04
C ARG A 380 -5.66 -10.57 -21.09
N ILE A 381 -4.67 -9.98 -20.43
CA ILE A 381 -3.34 -10.59 -20.31
C ILE A 381 -2.98 -10.75 -18.83
N GLN A 382 -2.11 -11.71 -18.55
CA GLN A 382 -1.53 -11.93 -17.24
C GLN A 382 -0.02 -11.69 -17.32
N LEU A 383 0.48 -10.79 -16.49
CA LEU A 383 1.92 -10.60 -16.26
C LEU A 383 2.31 -11.35 -15.00
N VAL A 384 3.38 -12.14 -15.08
CA VAL A 384 3.91 -12.92 -13.94
C VAL A 384 5.25 -12.33 -13.53
N TRP A 385 5.35 -11.94 -12.26
CA TRP A 385 6.50 -11.30 -11.65
C TRP A 385 7.19 -12.26 -10.69
N ASN A 386 8.34 -12.79 -11.12
CA ASN A 386 9.18 -13.67 -10.31
C ASN A 386 10.58 -13.08 -10.15
N LEU A 387 11.20 -13.36 -9.01
CA LEU A 387 12.62 -13.12 -8.77
C LEU A 387 13.36 -14.43 -8.96
N ASP A 388 14.21 -14.52 -9.98
CA ASP A 388 15.13 -15.64 -10.12
C ASP A 388 16.13 -15.66 -8.94
N GLU A 389 16.61 -16.84 -8.57
CA GLU A 389 17.58 -17.03 -7.47
C GLU A 389 18.83 -16.15 -7.62
N SER A 390 19.30 -15.91 -8.86
CA SER A 390 20.43 -15.01 -9.14
C SER A 390 20.13 -13.53 -8.87
N ALA A 391 18.86 -13.12 -8.93
CA ALA A 391 18.41 -11.75 -8.64
C ALA A 391 18.20 -11.50 -7.15
N LYS A 392 17.92 -12.55 -6.35
CA LYS A 392 17.86 -12.47 -4.88
C LYS A 392 19.24 -12.12 -4.30
N THR A 393 20.30 -12.77 -4.78
CA THR A 393 21.68 -12.54 -4.32
C THR A 393 22.19 -11.13 -4.61
N ALA A 394 21.75 -10.51 -5.71
CA ALA A 394 22.11 -9.14 -6.08
C ALA A 394 21.44 -8.07 -5.19
N ALA A 395 20.31 -8.38 -4.56
CA ALA A 395 19.63 -7.48 -3.62
C ALA A 395 20.30 -7.44 -2.22
N ALA A 396 21.09 -8.46 -1.90
CA ALA A 396 21.74 -8.62 -0.60
C ALA A 396 23.10 -7.91 -0.48
N ALA A 397 23.70 -7.45 -1.59
CA ALA A 397 25.01 -6.80 -1.57
C ALA A 397 24.88 -5.29 -1.29
N PRO A 398 25.35 -4.77 -0.13
CA PRO A 398 25.59 -3.35 -0.01
C PRO A 398 26.72 -3.00 -0.99
N LYS A 399 26.46 -2.10 -1.93
CA LYS A 399 27.57 -1.31 -2.49
C LYS A 399 28.10 -0.51 -1.31
N GLY A 400 29.32 -0.84 -0.88
CA GLY A 400 30.00 -0.10 0.17
C GLY A 400 29.92 1.39 -0.14
N SER A 401 29.19 2.12 0.69
CA SER A 401 29.38 3.55 0.80
C SER A 401 30.62 3.70 1.68
N ASP A 402 31.72 4.15 1.08
CA ASP A 402 32.73 4.88 1.83
C ASP A 402 32.03 6.04 2.55
N GLN A 403 31.85 5.89 3.85
CA GLN A 403 31.85 6.92 4.87
C GLN A 403 32.16 6.30 6.23
#